data_AF-A0A949IMK2-F1
#
_entry.id   AF-A0A949IMK2-F1
#
_cell.length_a   1.000
_cell.length_b   1.000
_cell.length_c   1.000
_cell.angle_alpha   90.00
_cell.angle_beta   90.00
_cell.angle_gamma   90.00
#
_symmetry.space_group_name_H-M   'P 1'
#
loop_
_entity.id
_entity.type
_entity.pdbx_description
1 polymer ?
#
loop_
_entity_poly.entity_id
_entity_poly.type
_entity_poly.pdbx_seq_one_letter_code
_entity_poly.pdbx_strand_id
1 'polypeptide(L)'
;MSKSSKGHHNNDHSDNDKDDQSRTLLGQILVELDYITIYQLDEALRIQREDKEHDREPKPLGQILLELGYCGPNQLIRAIQVQAEYRKAQASK
;
A
#
# COMPACT_ATOMS: atom_id res chain seq x y z
N MET A 1 39.87 24.55 -14.87
CA MET A 1 39.24 24.09 -13.61
C MET A 1 37.76 24.41 -13.74
N SER A 2 36.94 23.42 -14.07
CA SER A 2 35.60 23.66 -14.61
C SER A 2 34.54 22.89 -13.85
N LYS A 3 33.44 23.61 -13.61
CA LYS A 3 32.05 23.19 -13.34
C LYS A 3 31.61 23.25 -11.86
N SER A 4 31.15 24.45 -11.51
CA SER A 4 29.98 24.61 -10.65
C SER A 4 28.70 24.39 -11.48
N SER A 5 27.59 24.13 -10.77
CA SER A 5 26.18 24.08 -11.24
C SER A 5 25.61 22.75 -11.73
N LYS A 6 24.74 22.16 -10.88
CA LYS A 6 23.41 21.55 -11.13
C LYS A 6 23.11 20.68 -9.91
N GLY A 7 22.05 20.85 -9.13
CA GLY A 7 20.76 21.51 -9.28
C GLY A 7 19.84 20.69 -8.37
N HIS A 8 19.26 21.32 -7.35
CA HIS A 8 18.26 20.70 -6.48
C HIS A 8 17.11 20.21 -7.36
N HIS A 9 16.86 18.90 -7.39
CA HIS A 9 15.61 18.36 -7.91
C HIS A 9 14.73 18.04 -6.71
N ASN A 10 13.89 19.03 -6.40
CA ASN A 10 12.68 18.84 -5.62
C ASN A 10 11.79 17.89 -6.43
N ASN A 11 11.69 16.64 -6.01
CA ASN A 11 10.61 15.79 -6.49
C ASN A 11 9.40 16.04 -5.61
N ASP A 12 8.75 17.15 -5.95
CA ASP A 12 7.31 17.38 -5.83
C ASP A 12 6.55 16.08 -6.17
N HIS A 13 6.16 15.32 -5.15
CA HIS A 13 5.19 14.25 -5.30
C HIS A 13 3.83 14.80 -4.90
N SER A 14 3.30 15.60 -5.84
CA SER A 14 1.92 15.58 -6.31
C SER A 14 0.89 15.18 -5.27
N ASP A 15 0.26 16.21 -4.70
CA ASP A 15 -1.13 16.24 -4.25
C ASP A 15 -2.02 15.23 -5.00
N ASN A 16 -2.31 14.08 -4.38
CA ASN A 16 -3.51 13.30 -4.70
C ASN A 16 -3.98 12.35 -3.57
N ASP A 17 -3.63 12.65 -2.30
CA ASP A 17 -3.98 11.82 -1.13
C ASP A 17 -5.44 11.93 -0.67
N LYS A 18 -6.30 12.66 -1.37
CA LYS A 18 -7.63 13.04 -0.85
C LYS A 18 -8.80 12.15 -1.25
N ASP A 19 -8.61 11.15 -2.13
CA ASP A 19 -9.73 10.35 -2.66
C ASP A 19 -9.73 8.86 -2.26
N ASP A 20 -8.76 8.43 -1.43
CA ASP A 20 -8.64 7.04 -0.95
C ASP A 20 -8.92 6.89 0.56
N GLN A 21 -9.72 7.79 1.13
CA GLN A 21 -10.03 7.80 2.58
C GLN A 21 -11.37 7.13 2.93
N SER A 22 -12.12 6.60 1.94
CA SER A 22 -13.46 6.01 2.17
C SER A 22 -13.58 4.52 1.82
N ARG A 23 -12.57 3.91 1.20
CA ARG A 23 -12.51 2.45 1.02
C ARG A 23 -11.62 1.90 2.13
N THR A 24 -12.17 1.12 3.06
CA THR A 24 -11.34 0.50 4.11
C THR A 24 -10.21 -0.30 3.46
N LEU A 25 -8.97 0.18 3.59
CA LEU A 25 -7.84 -0.36 2.85
C LEU A 25 -7.36 -1.64 3.52
N LEU A 26 -7.16 -2.69 2.72
CA LEU A 26 -6.66 -3.98 3.20
C LEU A 26 -5.38 -3.83 4.04
N GLY A 27 -4.50 -2.91 3.63
CA GLY A 27 -3.26 -2.60 4.36
C GLY A 27 -3.51 -2.06 5.77
N GLN A 28 -4.46 -1.13 5.94
CA GLN A 28 -4.80 -0.58 7.24
C GLN A 28 -5.36 -1.66 8.17
N ILE A 29 -6.25 -2.52 7.65
CA ILE A 29 -6.80 -3.64 8.43
C ILE A 29 -5.68 -4.60 8.89
N LEU A 30 -4.69 -4.87 8.03
CA LEU A 30 -3.55 -5.71 8.40
C LEU A 30 -2.71 -5.11 9.52
N VAL A 31 -2.58 -3.78 9.57
CA VAL A 31 -1.90 -3.06 10.66
C VAL A 31 -2.75 -3.06 11.94
N GLU A 32 -4.05 -2.78 11.83
CA GLU A 32 -4.98 -2.77 12.98
C GLU A 32 -5.12 -4.15 13.64
N LEU A 33 -4.95 -5.22 12.87
CA LEU A 33 -4.93 -6.59 13.38
C LEU A 33 -3.54 -7.03 13.90
N ASP A 34 -2.56 -6.12 13.94
CA ASP A 34 -1.17 -6.38 14.33
C ASP A 34 -0.49 -7.50 13.51
N TYR A 35 -0.96 -7.75 12.28
CA TYR A 35 -0.34 -8.76 11.40
C TYR A 35 0.89 -8.21 10.68
N ILE A 36 0.91 -6.90 10.39
CA ILE A 36 2.05 -6.19 9.83
C ILE A 36 2.23 -4.87 10.57
N THR A 37 3.43 -4.31 10.49
CA THR A 37 3.71 -2.95 10.96
C THR A 37 3.42 -1.90 9.89
N ILE A 38 3.27 -0.65 10.31
CA ILE A 38 3.14 0.50 9.38
C ILE A 38 4.34 0.57 8.42
N TYR A 39 5.56 0.28 8.91
CA TYR A 39 6.77 0.27 8.07
C TYR A 39 6.74 -0.83 7.00
N GLN A 40 6.27 -2.02 7.35
CA GLN A 40 6.10 -3.12 6.40
C GLN A 40 5.03 -2.81 5.35
N LEU A 41 3.96 -2.14 5.75
CA LEU A 41 2.93 -1.66 4.83
C LEU A 41 3.49 -0.62 3.86
N ASP A 42 4.25 0.36 4.35
CA ASP A 42 4.84 1.40 3.52
C ASP A 42 5.81 0.83 2.47
N GLU A 43 6.67 -0.10 2.88
CA GLU A 43 7.61 -0.79 1.98
C GLU A 43 6.86 -1.57 0.89
N ALA A 44 5.80 -2.32 1.26
CA ALA A 44 5.00 -3.07 0.29
C ALA A 44 4.24 -2.15 -0.68
N LEU A 45 3.73 -1.00 -0.20
CA LEU A 45 3.09 0.01 -1.04
C LEU A 45 4.09 0.67 -2.00
N ARG A 46 5.33 0.91 -1.55
CA ARG A 46 6.40 1.42 -2.41
C ARG A 46 6.69 0.47 -3.56
N ILE A 47 6.90 -0.82 -3.27
CA ILE A 47 7.12 -1.86 -4.29
C ILE A 47 5.95 -1.92 -5.28
N GLN A 48 4.70 -1.84 -4.78
CA GLN A 48 3.52 -1.83 -5.63
C GLN A 48 3.49 -0.63 -6.60
N ARG A 49 3.92 0.55 -6.14
CA ARG A 49 4.02 1.75 -6.99
C ARG A 49 5.13 1.59 -8.02
N GLU A 50 6.31 1.12 -7.62
CA GLU A 50 7.45 0.90 -8.53
C GLU A 50 7.10 -0.10 -9.65
N ASP A 51 6.38 -1.19 -9.36
CA ASP A 51 5.94 -2.14 -10.40
C ASP A 51 5.00 -1.50 -11.44
N LYS A 52 4.15 -0.54 -11.03
CA LYS A 52 3.28 0.22 -11.96
C LYS A 52 4.08 1.15 -12.87
N GLU A 53 5.16 1.73 -12.37
CA GLU A 53 5.99 2.68 -13.12
C GLU A 53 6.86 2.00 -14.19
N HIS A 54 7.14 0.70 -14.04
CA HIS A 54 8.02 -0.06 -14.93
C HIS A 54 7.29 -0.86 -16.03
N ASP A 55 6.05 -0.52 -16.37
CA ASP A 55 5.19 -1.26 -17.32
C ASP A 55 5.07 -2.76 -17.00
N ARG A 56 5.24 -3.13 -15.72
CA ARG A 56 5.03 -4.50 -15.25
C ARG A 56 3.57 -4.69 -14.87
N GLU A 57 3.12 -5.94 -14.89
CA GLU A 57 1.80 -6.28 -14.36
C GLU A 57 1.77 -5.92 -12.85
N PRO A 58 0.93 -4.98 -12.42
CA PRO A 58 0.97 -4.48 -11.06
C PRO A 58 0.45 -5.54 -10.10
N LYS A 59 1.33 -6.03 -9.23
CA LYS A 59 0.96 -7.02 -8.22
C LYS A 59 -0.02 -6.44 -7.21
N PRO A 60 -1.00 -7.23 -6.75
CA PRO A 60 -1.85 -6.81 -5.65
C PRO A 60 -1.04 -6.72 -4.35
N LEU A 61 -1.36 -5.73 -3.50
CA LEU A 61 -0.65 -5.49 -2.24
C LEU A 61 -0.55 -6.75 -1.38
N GLY A 62 -1.63 -7.53 -1.30
CA GLY A 62 -1.64 -8.79 -0.55
C GLY A 62 -0.64 -9.82 -1.07
N GLN A 63 -0.39 -9.89 -2.38
CA GLN A 63 0.63 -10.76 -2.95
C GLN A 63 2.04 -10.28 -2.58
N ILE A 64 2.30 -8.97 -2.66
CA ILE A 64 3.59 -8.40 -2.26
C ILE A 64 3.87 -8.70 -0.78
N LEU A 65 2.88 -8.52 0.10
CA LEU A 65 3.01 -8.81 1.53
C LEU A 65 3.29 -10.29 1.84
N LEU A 66 2.76 -11.22 1.02
CA LEU A 66 3.07 -12.64 1.11
C LEU A 66 4.49 -12.95 0.61
N GLU A 67 4.87 -12.38 -0.55
CA GLU A 67 6.21 -12.57 -1.14
C GLU A 67 7.32 -12.03 -0.24
N LEU A 68 7.08 -10.91 0.46
CA LEU A 68 7.99 -10.34 1.45
C LEU A 68 8.00 -11.09 2.79
N GLY A 69 7.05 -12.02 3.01
CA GLY A 69 6.90 -12.74 4.26
C GLY A 69 6.41 -11.87 5.43
N TYR A 70 5.83 -10.70 5.17
CA TYR A 70 5.32 -9.81 6.20
C TYR A 70 4.01 -10.33 6.81
N CYS A 71 3.19 -11.03 6.03
CA CYS A 71 2.04 -11.75 6.53
C CYS A 71 1.94 -13.14 5.90
N GLY A 72 1.25 -14.06 6.58
CA GLY A 72 0.91 -15.37 6.05
C GLY A 72 -0.45 -15.42 5.36
N PRO A 73 -0.75 -16.50 4.61
CA PRO A 73 -2.03 -16.65 3.89
C PRO A 73 -3.25 -16.50 4.79
N ASN A 74 -3.22 -17.08 5.99
CA ASN A 74 -4.34 -17.03 6.94
C ASN A 74 -4.59 -15.60 7.46
N GLN A 75 -3.52 -14.83 7.70
CA GLN A 75 -3.61 -13.43 8.13
C GLN A 75 -4.23 -12.58 7.02
N LEU A 76 -3.79 -12.78 5.78
CA LEU A 76 -4.34 -12.09 4.63
C LEU A 76 -5.82 -12.41 4.40
N ILE A 77 -6.19 -13.69 4.46
CA ILE A 77 -7.59 -14.13 4.33
C ILE A 77 -8.46 -13.47 5.40
N ARG A 78 -8.00 -13.45 6.65
CA ARG A 78 -8.73 -12.82 7.75
C ARG A 78 -8.93 -11.32 7.52
N ALA A 79 -7.91 -10.60 7.06
CA ALA A 79 -8.03 -9.18 6.75
C ALA A 79 -9.01 -8.91 5.61
N ILE A 80 -9.03 -9.75 4.57
CA ILE A 80 -10.01 -9.65 3.46
C ILE A 80 -11.44 -9.88 3.96
N GLN A 81 -11.65 -10.84 4.87
CA GLN A 81 -12.97 -11.08 5.49
C GLN A 81 -13.45 -9.85 6.26
N VAL A 82 -12.58 -9.28 7.12
CA VAL A 82 -12.87 -8.06 7.88
C VAL A 82 -13.17 -6.89 6.93
N GLN A 83 -12.41 -6.74 5.84
CA GLN A 83 -12.68 -5.73 4.81
C GLN A 83 -14.07 -5.90 4.17
N ALA A 84 -14.47 -7.14 3.90
CA ALA A 84 -15.78 -7.43 3.34
C ALA A 84 -16.93 -7.11 4.34
N GLU A 85 -16.73 -7.39 5.62
CA GLU A 85 -17.67 -7.04 6.70
C GLU A 85 -17.86 -5.52 6.81
N TYR A 86 -16.76 -4.75 6.79
CA TYR A 86 -16.84 -3.28 6.80
C TYR A 86 -17.60 -2.73 5.59
N ARG A 87 -17.35 -3.25 4.39
CA ARG A 87 -18.09 -2.83 3.18
C ARG A 87 -19.59 -3.13 3.27
N LYS A 88 -19.97 -4.30 3.80
CA LYS A 88 -21.38 -4.65 4.01
C LYS A 88 -22.07 -3.71 4.99
N ALA A 89 -21.39 -3.39 6.10
CA ALA A 89 -21.91 -2.48 7.12
C ALA A 89 -22.10 -1.05 6.60
N GLN A 90 -21.23 -0.57 5.70
CA GLN A 90 -21.36 0.75 5.08
C GLN A 90 -22.43 0.79 3.99
N ALA A 91 -22.64 -0.29 3.23
CA ALA A 91 -23.67 -0.37 2.20
C ALA A 91 -25.11 -0.50 2.74
N SER A 92 -25.25 -0.77 4.04
CA SER A 92 -26.55 -0.95 4.71
C SER A 92 -27.03 0.30 5.45
N LYS A 93 -26.30 1.42 5.35
CA LYS A 93 -26.64 2.74 5.91
C LYS A 93 -27.04 3.69 4.80
#